data_AF-A0A2S4XRZ1-F1
#
_entry.id   AF-A0A2S4XRZ1-F1
#
_cell.length_a   1.000
_cell.length_b   1.000
_cell.length_c   1.000
_cell.angle_alpha   90.00
_cell.angle_beta   90.00
_cell.angle_gamma   90.00
#
_symmetry.space_group_name_H-M   'P 1'
#
loop_
_entity.id
_entity.type
_entity.pdbx_description
1 polymer ?
#
loop_
_entity_poly.entity_id
_entity_poly.type
_entity_poly.pdbx_seq_one_letter_code
_entity_poly.pdbx_strand_id
1 'polypeptide(L)'
;MRGGSPESTVDRVADFYGAYIDAVYDEDGRLAGQLRTHYLRADLRKRLAAWEAKNHADGVLRAQNVPVKWSVSYDGSGTGSAYTVVTLTWDSGSHPSTSRVAVRSSLETRQITDIKEAPAK
;
A
#
# COMPACT_ATOMS: atom_id res chain seq x y z
N MET A 1 -22.56 4.34 -4.99
CA MET A 1 -22.04 3.02 -5.43
C MET A 1 -20.53 3.09 -5.48
N ARG A 2 -19.82 2.14 -4.87
CA ARG A 2 -18.37 1.96 -5.07
C ARG A 2 -18.20 0.95 -6.21
N GLY A 3 -17.42 1.27 -7.22
CA GLY A 3 -17.08 0.40 -8.34
C GLY A 3 -15.56 0.26 -8.45
N GLY A 4 -15.10 -0.71 -9.24
CA GLY A 4 -13.69 -0.93 -9.52
C GLY A 4 -13.49 -1.85 -10.72
N SER A 5 -12.27 -1.90 -11.24
CA SER A 5 -11.88 -2.75 -12.36
C SER A 5 -10.61 -3.54 -12.06
N PRO A 6 -10.56 -4.86 -12.38
CA PRO A 6 -9.33 -5.63 -12.25
C PRO A 6 -8.22 -5.19 -13.22
N GLU A 7 -8.55 -4.35 -14.21
CA GLU A 7 -7.58 -3.76 -15.14
C GLU A 7 -7.04 -2.40 -14.65
N SER A 8 -7.72 -1.76 -13.69
CA SER A 8 -7.28 -0.51 -13.09
C SER A 8 -6.18 -0.76 -12.07
N THR A 9 -5.00 -0.18 -12.28
CA THR A 9 -3.91 -0.24 -11.30
C THR A 9 -4.24 0.50 -10.02
N VAL A 10 -5.09 1.54 -10.07
CA VAL A 10 -5.51 2.31 -8.89
C VAL A 10 -6.46 1.46 -8.03
N ASP A 11 -7.41 0.78 -8.66
CA ASP A 11 -8.34 -0.11 -7.96
C ASP A 11 -7.60 -1.30 -7.36
N ARG A 12 -6.64 -1.88 -8.10
CA ARG A 12 -5.75 -2.94 -7.58
C ARG A 12 -4.96 -2.52 -6.34
N VAL A 13 -4.48 -1.27 -6.30
CA VAL A 13 -3.80 -0.71 -5.11
C VAL A 13 -4.81 -0.54 -3.97
N ALA A 14 -6.02 -0.06 -4.25
CA ALA A 14 -7.08 0.07 -3.25
C ALA A 14 -7.52 -1.29 -2.68
N ASP A 15 -7.71 -2.30 -3.52
CA ASP A 15 -8.06 -3.66 -3.12
C ASP A 15 -6.96 -4.27 -2.24
N PHE A 16 -5.70 -4.09 -2.63
CA PHE A 16 -4.56 -4.55 -1.84
C PHE A 16 -4.51 -3.88 -0.46
N TYR A 17 -4.50 -2.54 -0.40
CA TYR A 17 -4.37 -1.84 0.88
C TYR A 17 -5.58 -2.09 1.78
N GLY A 18 -6.79 -2.20 1.23
CA GLY A 18 -7.97 -2.58 1.99
C GLY A 18 -7.82 -3.94 2.66
N ALA A 19 -7.64 -4.99 1.85
CA ALA A 19 -7.52 -6.35 2.37
C ALA A 19 -6.28 -6.54 3.26
N TYR A 20 -5.17 -5.86 2.94
CA TYR A 20 -3.93 -5.95 3.71
C TYR A 20 -4.06 -5.28 5.07
N ILE A 21 -4.65 -4.08 5.14
CA ILE A 21 -4.89 -3.40 6.42
C ILE A 21 -5.84 -4.21 7.28
N ASP A 22 -6.93 -4.77 6.71
CA ASP A 22 -7.84 -5.65 7.44
C ASP A 22 -7.09 -6.87 8.01
N ALA A 23 -6.29 -7.55 7.19
CA ALA A 23 -5.50 -8.71 7.63
C ALA A 23 -4.49 -8.38 8.73
N VAL A 24 -3.83 -7.21 8.66
CA VAL A 24 -2.87 -6.78 9.70
C VAL A 24 -3.62 -6.35 10.97
N TYR A 25 -4.77 -5.68 10.84
CA TYR A 25 -5.61 -5.27 11.96
C TYR A 25 -6.16 -6.49 12.72
N ASP A 26 -6.58 -7.52 12.00
CA ASP A 26 -7.08 -8.79 12.54
C ASP A 26 -5.96 -9.76 12.99
N GLU A 27 -4.70 -9.31 12.94
CA GLU A 27 -3.50 -10.10 13.26
C GLU A 27 -3.34 -11.40 12.44
N ASP A 28 -3.95 -11.50 11.25
CA ASP A 28 -3.81 -12.62 10.32
C ASP A 28 -2.55 -12.47 9.45
N GLY A 29 -1.41 -12.79 10.05
CA GLY A 29 -0.11 -12.76 9.36
C GLY A 29 -0.02 -13.70 8.14
N ARG A 30 -0.83 -14.76 8.09
CA ARG A 30 -0.86 -15.69 6.94
C ARG A 30 -1.53 -15.02 5.74
N LEU A 31 -2.70 -14.43 5.94
CA LEU A 31 -3.41 -13.69 4.89
C LEU A 31 -2.60 -12.48 4.43
N ALA A 32 -2.02 -11.72 5.35
CA ALA A 32 -1.14 -10.58 5.02
C ALA A 32 0.03 -11.02 4.11
N GLY A 33 0.67 -12.16 4.41
CA GLY A 33 1.74 -12.73 3.58
C GLY A 33 1.27 -13.19 2.19
N GLN A 34 0.07 -13.77 2.10
CA GLN A 34 -0.53 -14.18 0.82
C GLN A 34 -0.89 -12.98 -0.05
N LEU A 35 -1.49 -11.94 0.53
CA LEU A 35 -1.80 -10.68 -0.16
C LEU A 35 -0.53 -10.02 -0.69
N ARG A 36 0.53 -9.93 0.13
CA ARG A 36 1.83 -9.45 -0.34
C ARG A 36 2.33 -10.26 -1.53
N THR A 37 2.23 -11.59 -1.47
CA THR A 37 2.69 -12.46 -2.57
C THR A 37 1.89 -12.29 -3.86
N HIS A 38 0.58 -12.02 -3.75
CA HIS A 38 -0.30 -11.80 -4.90
C HIS A 38 -0.06 -10.44 -5.57
N TYR A 39 -0.03 -9.36 -4.78
CA TYR A 39 -0.04 -7.99 -5.30
C TYR A 39 1.35 -7.40 -5.54
N LEU A 40 2.37 -7.80 -4.78
CA LEU A 40 3.70 -7.18 -4.85
C LEU A 40 4.66 -8.03 -5.67
N ARG A 41 5.47 -7.34 -6.47
CA ARG A 41 6.57 -7.94 -7.21
C ARG A 41 7.61 -8.55 -6.24
N ALA A 42 8.23 -9.65 -6.64
CA ALA A 42 9.11 -10.43 -5.76
C ALA A 42 10.33 -9.65 -5.25
N ASP A 43 10.94 -8.79 -6.08
CA ASP A 43 12.05 -7.91 -5.69
C ASP A 43 11.60 -6.84 -4.68
N LEU A 44 10.39 -6.29 -4.82
CA LEU A 44 9.82 -5.37 -3.86
C LEU A 44 9.67 -6.05 -2.50
N ARG A 45 9.09 -7.27 -2.46
CA ARG A 45 8.95 -8.02 -1.22
C ARG A 45 10.30 -8.22 -0.50
N LYS A 46 11.37 -8.52 -1.24
CA LYS A 46 12.72 -8.64 -0.67
C LYS A 46 13.23 -7.30 -0.10
N ARG A 47 13.04 -6.19 -0.82
CA ARG A 47 13.43 -4.85 -0.35
C ARG A 47 12.64 -4.42 0.88
N LEU A 48 11.35 -4.74 0.94
CA LEU A 48 10.53 -4.48 2.12
C LEU A 48 11.03 -5.29 3.32
N ALA A 49 11.26 -6.60 3.17
CA ALA A 49 11.78 -7.42 4.26
C ALA A 49 13.10 -6.89 4.84
N ALA A 50 14.02 -6.45 3.97
CA ALA A 50 15.27 -5.83 4.40
C ALA A 50 15.05 -4.49 5.14
N TRP A 51 14.10 -3.69 4.70
CA TRP A 51 13.74 -2.45 5.37
C TRP A 51 13.04 -2.72 6.72
N GLU A 52 12.13 -3.68 6.77
CA GLU A 52 11.39 -4.08 7.98
C GLU A 52 12.34 -4.57 9.07
N ALA A 53 13.30 -5.42 8.70
CA ALA A 53 14.33 -5.91 9.61
C ALA A 53 15.18 -4.78 10.21
N LYS A 54 15.41 -3.70 9.44
CA LYS A 54 16.20 -2.55 9.89
C LYS A 54 15.39 -1.57 10.75
N ASN A 55 14.11 -1.37 10.44
CA ASN A 55 13.30 -0.29 11.01
C ASN A 55 12.29 -0.79 12.05
N HIS A 56 12.13 -2.11 12.21
CA HIS A 56 11.16 -2.72 13.13
C HIS A 56 9.73 -2.19 12.94
N ALA A 57 9.35 -1.97 11.68
CA ALA A 57 8.07 -1.40 11.26
C ALA A 57 7.56 -2.14 10.03
N ASP A 58 6.25 -2.06 9.73
CA ASP A 58 5.67 -2.61 8.51
C ASP A 58 6.10 -1.78 7.30
N GLY A 59 6.72 -2.42 6.30
CA GLY A 59 7.27 -1.76 5.12
C GLY A 59 6.22 -1.32 4.08
N VAL A 60 5.05 -1.94 4.06
CA VAL A 60 3.92 -1.53 3.20
C VAL A 60 3.25 -0.28 3.76
N LEU A 61 3.10 -0.22 5.09
CA LEU A 61 2.50 0.91 5.79
C LEU A 61 3.50 2.03 6.10
N ARG A 62 4.80 1.71 6.07
CA ARG A 62 5.90 2.59 6.52
C ARG A 62 5.69 3.08 7.96
N ALA A 63 5.17 2.20 8.82
CA ALA A 63 4.77 2.53 10.18
C ALA A 63 4.80 1.32 11.13
N GLN A 64 4.82 1.57 12.43
CA GLN A 64 4.81 0.52 13.46
C GLN A 64 3.38 0.09 13.86
N ASN A 65 2.39 0.94 13.60
CA ASN A 65 0.99 0.72 13.93
C ASN A 65 0.15 0.46 12.66
N VAL A 66 -1.12 0.14 12.88
CA VAL A 66 -2.12 -0.11 11.83
C VAL A 66 -3.01 1.12 11.68
N PRO A 67 -3.29 1.61 10.47
CA PRO A 67 -4.15 2.78 10.27
C PRO A 67 -5.62 2.41 10.50
N VAL A 68 -6.39 3.35 11.04
CA VAL A 68 -7.84 3.20 11.24
C VAL A 68 -8.64 3.52 9.98
N LYS A 69 -8.03 4.23 9.02
CA LYS A 69 -8.63 4.56 7.73
C LYS A 69 -7.56 4.74 6.67
N TRP A 70 -7.93 4.48 5.42
CA TRP A 70 -7.07 4.70 4.27
C TRP A 70 -7.85 5.27 3.09
N SER A 71 -7.15 5.95 2.18
CA SER A 71 -7.67 6.35 0.87
C SER A 71 -6.58 6.27 -0.18
N VAL A 72 -6.98 6.09 -1.42
CA VAL A 72 -6.07 5.90 -2.56
C VAL A 72 -6.41 6.91 -3.63
N SER A 73 -5.41 7.64 -4.11
CA SER A 73 -5.56 8.64 -5.18
C SER A 73 -4.57 8.38 -6.30
N TYR A 74 -5.05 8.44 -7.54
CA TYR A 74 -4.20 8.42 -8.73
C TYR A 74 -3.27 9.65 -8.75
N ASP A 75 -1.99 9.43 -9.08
CA ASP A 75 -0.96 10.48 -9.11
C ASP A 75 -0.27 10.59 -10.48
N GLY A 76 -0.66 9.76 -11.45
CA GLY A 76 -0.14 9.80 -12.81
C GLY A 76 0.19 8.43 -13.37
N SER A 77 0.58 8.41 -14.64
CA SER A 77 1.10 7.21 -15.31
C SER A 77 2.06 7.62 -16.42
N GLY A 78 2.99 6.73 -16.76
CA GLY A 78 4.02 6.95 -17.75
C GLY A 78 5.08 5.86 -17.70
N THR A 79 5.82 5.69 -18.79
CA THR A 79 6.94 4.73 -18.91
C THR A 79 6.59 3.30 -18.43
N GLY A 80 5.39 2.82 -18.77
CA GLY A 80 4.88 1.50 -18.39
C GLY A 80 4.51 1.36 -16.91
N SER A 81 4.39 2.47 -16.18
CA SER A 81 4.06 2.50 -14.76
C SER A 81 2.84 3.39 -14.47
N ALA A 82 2.10 3.03 -13.43
CA ALA A 82 1.12 3.90 -12.78
C ALA A 82 1.65 4.32 -11.40
N TYR A 83 1.32 5.54 -11.01
CA TYR A 83 1.68 6.14 -9.74
C TYR A 83 0.41 6.45 -8.96
N THR A 84 0.43 6.13 -7.69
CA THR A 84 -0.71 6.26 -6.79
C THR A 84 -0.20 6.67 -5.44
N VAL A 85 -0.97 7.48 -4.72
CA VAL A 85 -0.67 7.84 -3.32
C VAL A 85 -1.73 7.23 -2.42
N VAL A 86 -1.27 6.53 -1.40
CA VAL A 86 -2.10 5.99 -0.33
C VAL A 86 -1.96 6.90 0.87
N THR A 87 -3.07 7.49 1.32
CA THR A 87 -3.12 8.25 2.57
C THR A 87 -3.59 7.32 3.67
N LEU A 88 -2.78 7.21 4.73
CA LEU A 88 -3.06 6.41 5.91
C LEU A 88 -3.45 7.34 7.05
N THR A 89 -4.52 7.03 7.77
CA THR A 89 -5.04 7.80 8.90
C THR A 89 -4.93 6.96 10.16
N TRP A 90 -4.33 7.51 11.20
CA TRP A 90 -3.88 6.73 12.36
C TRP A 90 -4.78 6.85 13.59
N ASP A 91 -5.63 7.87 13.63
CA ASP A 91 -6.57 8.08 14.72
C ASP A 91 -7.91 8.64 14.19
N SER A 92 -8.95 8.57 15.04
CA SER A 92 -10.31 9.01 14.72
C SER A 92 -10.66 10.35 15.39
N GLY A 93 -9.66 11.11 15.83
CA GLY A 93 -9.86 12.40 16.49
C GLY A 93 -10.34 13.49 15.54
N SER A 94 -10.56 14.69 16.08
CA SER A 94 -10.95 15.87 15.30
C SER A 94 -9.84 16.37 14.35
N HIS A 95 -8.59 16.05 14.66
CA HIS A 95 -7.42 16.38 13.84
C HIS A 95 -6.58 15.12 13.65
N PRO A 96 -7.03 14.18 12.80
CA PRO A 96 -6.40 12.90 12.73
C PRO A 96 -5.04 13.01 12.06
N SER A 97 -4.06 12.33 12.66
CA SER A 97 -2.72 12.23 12.11
C SER A 97 -2.75 11.35 10.85
N THR A 98 -2.02 11.78 9.82
CA THR A 98 -1.95 11.07 8.55
C THR A 98 -0.52 10.96 8.04
N SER A 99 -0.21 9.85 7.40
CA SER A 99 1.00 9.73 6.57
C SER A 99 0.61 9.33 5.14
N ARG A 100 1.57 9.44 4.21
CA ARG A 100 1.34 9.18 2.80
C ARG A 100 2.41 8.25 2.25
N VAL A 101 1.98 7.28 1.48
CA VAL A 101 2.83 6.29 0.83
C VAL A 101 2.67 6.42 -0.68
N ALA A 102 3.77 6.67 -1.38
CA ALA A 102 3.81 6.66 -2.83
C ALA A 102 4.02 5.23 -3.33
N VAL A 103 3.12 4.80 -4.22
CA VAL A 103 3.04 3.45 -4.76
C VAL A 103 3.25 3.51 -6.27
N ARG A 104 4.14 2.65 -6.77
CA ARG A 104 4.37 2.47 -8.21
C ARG A 104 3.93 1.08 -8.62
N SER A 105 3.07 0.99 -9.64
CA SER A 105 2.60 -0.27 -10.21
C SER A 105 3.05 -0.42 -11.66
N SER A 106 3.32 -1.64 -12.10
CA SER A 106 3.53 -1.96 -13.52
C SER A 106 2.18 -1.93 -14.25
N LEU A 107 2.10 -1.26 -15.40
CA LEU A 107 0.89 -1.30 -16.24
C LEU A 107 0.72 -2.66 -16.94
N GLU A 108 1.82 -3.37 -17.20
CA GLU A 108 1.79 -4.68 -17.86
C GLU A 108 1.30 -5.78 -16.91
N THR A 109 1.91 -5.89 -15.74
CA THR A 109 1.61 -6.97 -14.78
C THR A 109 0.59 -6.58 -13.73
N ARG A 110 0.29 -5.28 -13.59
CA ARG A 110 -0.54 -4.69 -12.52
C ARG A 110 -0.02 -4.92 -11.10
N GLN A 111 1.19 -5.47 -10.96
CA GLN A 111 1.82 -5.66 -9.66
C GLN A 111 2.41 -4.36 -9.12
N ILE A 112 2.39 -4.21 -7.81
CA ILE A 112 3.09 -3.14 -7.10
C ILE A 112 4.59 -3.44 -7.16
N THR A 113 5.33 -2.49 -7.69
CA THR A 113 6.77 -2.56 -7.94
C THR A 113 7.59 -1.70 -7.01
N ASP A 114 6.98 -0.65 -6.43
CA ASP A 114 7.64 0.18 -5.44
C ASP A 114 6.66 0.78 -4.43
N ILE A 115 7.12 0.93 -3.19
CA ILE A 115 6.40 1.55 -2.08
C ILE A 115 7.42 2.38 -1.32
N LYS A 116 7.14 3.67 -1.11
CA LYS A 116 8.02 4.59 -0.37
C LYS A 116 7.20 5.66 0.34
N GLU A 117 7.79 6.33 1.32
CA GLU A 117 7.18 7.54 1.87
C GLU A 117 6.97 8.57 0.76
N ALA A 118 5.79 9.16 0.71
CA ALA A 118 5.51 10.26 -0.20
C ALA A 118 6.11 11.54 0.38
N PRO A 119 6.65 12.45 -0.46
CA PRO A 119 7.12 13.74 0.01
C PRO A 119 5.98 14.53 0.67
N ALA A 120 6.32 15.32 1.69
CA ALA A 120 5.42 16.34 2.21
C ALA A 120 5.04 17.30 1.07
N LYS A 121 3.76 17.68 1.03
CA LYS A 121 3.24 18.61 0.02
C LYS A 121 3.29 20.03 0.56
#